data_AF-A0A531MSC5-F1
#
_entry.id   AF-A0A531MSC5-F1
#
_cell.length_a   1.000
_cell.length_b   1.000
_cell.length_c   1.000
_cell.angle_alpha   90.00
_cell.angle_beta   90.00
_cell.angle_gamma   90.00
#
_symmetry.space_group_name_H-M   'P 1'
#
loop_
_entity.id
_entity.type
_entity.pdbx_description
1 polymer ?
#
loop_
_entity_poly.entity_id
_entity_poly.type
_entity_poly.pdbx_seq_one_letter_code
_entity_poly.pdbx_strand_id
1 'polypeptide(L)'
;MALADATIFRSVVPASQTALVAGSSALLRIASFAPHAVVDELVFRLVAMSALAWLLTALLGLRPLAFWIAIVITALVIYPAAQHAYLAKLTPSLLTMMREIMLHGGAGILWGWLYWRHGLVASMVGHVSAHLALQPMLGLLFG
;
A
#
# COMPACT_ATOMS: atom_id res chain seq x y z
N MET A 1 -8.07 5.70 5.34
CA MET A 1 -6.81 5.90 6.08
C MET A 1 -6.65 7.28 6.67
N ALA A 2 -6.73 8.40 5.91
CA ALA A 2 -6.51 9.75 6.47
C ALA A 2 -7.35 10.07 7.73
N LEU A 3 -8.66 9.77 7.71
CA LEU A 3 -9.52 9.93 8.89
C LEU A 3 -9.15 9.00 10.05
N ALA A 4 -8.79 7.75 9.75
CA ALA A 4 -8.39 6.78 10.77
C ALA A 4 -7.07 7.20 11.43
N ASP A 5 -6.12 7.73 10.64
CA ASP A 5 -4.88 8.33 11.15
C ASP A 5 -5.16 9.56 12.01
N ALA A 6 -6.15 10.39 11.65
CA ALA A 6 -6.50 11.60 12.42
C ALA A 6 -7.23 11.28 13.74
N THR A 7 -7.85 10.11 13.85
CA THR A 7 -8.71 9.72 14.98
C THR A 7 -8.16 8.53 15.77
N ILE A 8 -8.23 7.34 15.20
CA ILE A 8 -7.89 6.05 15.83
C ILE A 8 -6.38 5.89 16.01
N PHE A 9 -5.60 6.17 14.96
CA PHE A 9 -4.15 5.92 14.96
C PHE A 9 -3.32 7.16 15.29
N ARG A 10 -3.95 8.25 15.75
CA ARG A 10 -3.31 9.57 15.92
C ARG A 10 -2.03 9.53 16.74
N SER A 11 -1.98 8.68 17.76
CA SER A 11 -0.83 8.50 18.67
C SER A 11 0.33 7.69 18.08
N VAL A 12 0.10 6.95 17.00
CA VAL A 12 1.10 6.08 16.36
C VAL A 12 1.48 6.53 14.95
N VAL A 13 0.91 7.63 14.45
CA VAL A 13 1.36 8.25 13.19
C VAL A 13 2.81 8.71 13.36
N PRO A 14 3.75 8.29 12.48
CA PRO A 14 5.15 8.68 12.58
C PRO A 14 5.35 10.19 12.52
N ALA A 15 6.23 10.73 13.39
CA ALA A 15 6.57 12.15 13.40
C ALA A 15 7.12 12.65 12.05
N SER A 16 7.83 11.79 11.31
CA SER A 16 8.30 12.08 9.96
C SER A 16 7.16 12.30 8.97
N GLN A 17 6.05 11.57 9.12
CA GLN A 17 4.88 11.72 8.27
C GLN A 17 4.11 13.00 8.60
N THR A 18 3.95 13.34 9.89
CA THR A 18 3.33 14.62 10.28
C THR A 18 4.17 15.82 9.83
N ALA A 19 5.51 15.73 9.97
CA ALA A 19 6.42 16.78 9.50
C ALA A 19 6.38 16.93 7.98
N LEU A 20 6.30 15.82 7.22
CA LEU A 20 6.13 15.86 5.78
C LEU A 20 4.83 16.57 5.39
N VAL A 21 3.70 16.26 6.05
CA VAL A 21 2.40 16.87 5.73
C VAL A 21 2.40 18.37 6.04
N ALA A 22 2.94 18.80 7.18
CA ALA A 22 3.03 20.21 7.56
C ALA A 22 4.03 21.01 6.70
N GLY A 23 5.14 20.38 6.28
CA GLY A 23 6.22 21.04 5.55
C GLY A 23 6.08 21.06 4.03
N SER A 24 5.01 20.49 3.46
CA SER A 24 4.82 20.40 2.01
C SER A 24 3.39 20.70 1.60
N SER A 25 3.19 21.16 0.36
CA SER A 25 1.84 21.29 -0.20
C SER A 25 1.28 19.92 -0.61
N ALA A 26 -0.05 19.79 -0.66
CA ALA A 26 -0.68 18.57 -1.16
C ALA A 26 -0.25 18.23 -2.59
N LEU A 27 -0.07 19.24 -3.45
CA LEU A 27 0.41 19.06 -4.82
C LEU A 27 1.83 18.47 -4.86
N LEU A 28 2.74 18.96 -4.02
CA LEU A 28 4.10 18.43 -3.94
C LEU A 28 4.08 16.96 -3.49
N ARG A 29 3.27 16.63 -2.48
CA ARG A 29 3.12 15.23 -2.05
C ARG A 29 2.54 14.34 -3.14
N ILE A 30 1.53 14.79 -3.88
CA ILE A 30 0.98 14.04 -5.02
C ILE A 30 2.08 13.79 -6.07
N ALA A 31 2.81 14.83 -6.45
CA ALA A 31 3.90 14.74 -7.43
C ALA A 31 5.00 13.78 -6.99
N SER A 32 5.27 13.67 -5.69
CA SER A 32 6.22 12.70 -5.15
C SER A 32 5.65 11.28 -5.09
N PHE A 33 4.45 11.06 -4.54
CA PHE A 33 3.94 9.72 -4.27
C PHE A 33 3.32 9.02 -5.48
N ALA A 34 2.71 9.74 -6.42
CA ALA A 34 2.06 9.10 -7.57
C ALA A 34 3.04 8.30 -8.47
N PRO A 35 4.25 8.80 -8.79
CA PRO A 35 5.24 7.99 -9.51
C PRO A 35 5.69 6.74 -8.72
N HIS A 36 5.84 6.86 -7.40
CA HIS A 36 6.20 5.73 -6.55
C HIS A 36 5.09 4.66 -6.54
N ALA A 37 3.82 5.06 -6.52
CA ALA A 37 2.70 4.12 -6.65
C ALA A 37 2.77 3.31 -7.96
N VAL A 38 3.13 3.94 -9.09
CA VAL A 38 3.33 3.23 -10.36
C VAL A 38 4.46 2.21 -10.26
N VAL A 39 5.59 2.59 -9.64
CA VAL A 39 6.73 1.68 -9.42
C VAL A 39 6.32 0.51 -8.52
N ASP A 40 5.58 0.75 -7.44
CA ASP A 40 5.06 -0.30 -6.57
C ASP A 40 4.15 -1.28 -7.32
N GLU A 41 3.30 -0.79 -8.22
CA GLU A 41 2.47 -1.67 -9.04
C GLU A 41 3.32 -2.52 -10.01
N LEU A 42 4.38 -1.96 -10.59
CA LEU A 42 5.30 -2.74 -11.42
C LEU A 42 6.03 -3.82 -10.61
N VAL A 43 6.60 -3.45 -9.47
CA VAL A 43 7.40 -4.38 -8.67
C VAL A 43 6.52 -5.45 -8.02
N PHE A 44 5.47 -5.05 -7.32
CA PHE A 44 4.70 -5.98 -6.50
C PHE A 44 3.61 -6.70 -7.31
N ARG A 45 2.96 -6.04 -8.29
CA ARG A 45 1.85 -6.67 -9.03
C ARG A 45 2.37 -7.34 -10.28
N LEU A 46 3.01 -6.58 -11.17
CA LEU A 46 3.49 -7.14 -12.43
C LEU A 46 4.56 -8.22 -12.20
N VAL A 47 5.55 -7.99 -11.35
CA VAL A 47 6.63 -8.95 -11.12
C VAL A 47 6.29 -9.96 -10.02
N ALA A 48 6.22 -9.53 -8.75
CA ALA A 48 6.16 -10.46 -7.63
C ALA A 48 4.86 -11.29 -7.60
N MET A 49 3.69 -10.64 -7.70
CA MET A 49 2.40 -11.34 -7.66
C MET A 49 2.21 -12.24 -8.88
N SER A 50 2.58 -11.81 -10.09
CA SER A 50 2.47 -12.66 -11.28
C SER A 50 3.36 -13.90 -11.19
N ALA A 51 4.60 -13.77 -10.70
CA ALA A 51 5.50 -14.90 -10.50
C ALA A 51 4.93 -15.90 -9.48
N LEU A 52 4.37 -15.40 -8.37
CA LEU A 52 3.69 -16.24 -7.38
C LEU A 52 2.46 -16.93 -7.95
N ALA A 53 1.59 -16.19 -8.63
CA ALA A 53 0.35 -16.73 -9.20
C ALA A 53 0.65 -17.80 -10.25
N TRP A 54 1.69 -17.60 -11.06
CA TRP A 54 2.18 -18.59 -12.01
C TRP A 54 2.69 -19.85 -11.29
N LEU A 55 3.58 -19.71 -10.32
CA LEU A 55 4.15 -20.84 -9.56
C LEU A 55 3.05 -21.63 -8.84
N LEU A 56 2.14 -20.95 -8.13
CA LEU A 56 1.04 -21.57 -7.41
C LEU A 56 0.07 -22.26 -8.36
N THR A 57 -0.21 -21.67 -9.52
CA THR A 57 -1.05 -22.32 -10.54
C THR A 57 -0.38 -23.57 -11.11
N ALA A 58 0.93 -23.51 -11.37
CA ALA A 58 1.70 -24.64 -11.87
C ALA A 58 1.76 -25.81 -10.87
N LEU A 59 1.86 -25.51 -9.57
CA LEU A 59 1.97 -26.52 -8.51
C LEU A 59 0.61 -27.07 -8.06
N LEU A 60 -0.42 -26.22 -7.98
CA LEU A 60 -1.69 -26.56 -7.33
C LEU A 60 -2.85 -26.77 -8.31
N GLY A 61 -2.75 -26.28 -9.55
CA GLY A 61 -3.81 -26.37 -10.56
C GLY A 61 -5.08 -25.54 -10.30
N LEU A 62 -5.24 -24.96 -9.10
CA LEU A 62 -6.41 -24.22 -8.65
C LEU A 62 -6.27 -22.71 -8.92
N ARG A 63 -6.66 -22.28 -10.13
CA ARG A 63 -6.44 -20.89 -10.58
C ARG A 63 -6.97 -19.82 -9.62
N PRO A 64 -8.26 -19.78 -9.21
CA PRO A 64 -8.75 -18.68 -8.38
C PRO A 64 -8.08 -18.60 -7.01
N LEU A 65 -7.77 -19.76 -6.42
CA LEU A 65 -7.09 -19.85 -5.13
C LEU A 65 -5.63 -19.38 -5.24
N ALA A 66 -4.93 -19.77 -6.31
CA ALA A 66 -3.56 -19.33 -6.59
C ALA A 66 -3.45 -17.80 -6.68
N PHE A 67 -4.41 -17.12 -7.33
CA PHE A 67 -4.43 -15.66 -7.40
C PHE A 67 -4.65 -15.01 -6.03
N TRP A 68 -5.61 -15.49 -5.24
CA TRP A 68 -5.83 -14.95 -3.90
C TRP A 68 -4.64 -15.16 -2.96
N ILE A 69 -4.03 -16.36 -2.99
CA ILE A 69 -2.83 -16.64 -2.21
C ILE A 69 -1.69 -15.70 -2.66
N ALA A 70 -1.49 -15.50 -3.97
CA ALA A 70 -0.51 -14.56 -4.48
C ALA A 70 -0.76 -13.13 -3.99
N ILE A 71 -2.01 -12.63 -4.06
CA ILE A 71 -2.41 -11.31 -3.55
C ILE A 71 -2.03 -11.16 -2.07
N VAL A 72 -2.45 -12.13 -1.24
CA VAL A 72 -2.25 -12.08 0.21
C VAL A 72 -0.77 -12.17 0.58
N ILE A 73 -0.01 -13.09 -0.03
CA ILE A 73 1.42 -13.22 0.24
C ILE A 73 2.18 -11.98 -0.22
N THR A 74 1.87 -11.45 -1.41
CA THR A 74 2.52 -10.22 -1.88
C THR A 74 2.25 -9.04 -0.96
N ALA A 75 0.99 -8.86 -0.54
CA ALA A 75 0.59 -7.73 0.29
C ALA A 75 1.08 -7.83 1.75
N LEU A 76 1.06 -9.02 2.35
CA LEU A 76 1.31 -9.19 3.79
C LEU A 76 2.70 -9.75 4.11
N VAL A 77 3.45 -10.26 3.12
CA VAL A 77 4.78 -10.86 3.35
C VAL A 77 5.83 -10.16 2.49
N ILE A 78 5.67 -10.15 1.17
CA ILE A 78 6.70 -9.63 0.25
C ILE A 78 6.86 -8.11 0.41
N TYR A 79 5.75 -7.36 0.42
CA TYR A 79 5.81 -5.91 0.58
C TYR A 79 6.43 -5.49 1.93
N PRO A 80 5.99 -6.02 3.10
CA PRO A 80 6.62 -5.68 4.37
C PRO A 80 8.11 -6.05 4.44
N ALA A 81 8.51 -7.20 3.87
CA ALA A 81 9.91 -7.59 3.79
C ALA A 81 10.74 -6.61 2.95
N ALA A 82 10.22 -6.16 1.80
CA ALA A 82 10.86 -5.16 0.95
C ALA A 82 10.94 -3.78 1.62
N GLN A 83 9.96 -3.44 2.46
CA GLN A 83 9.87 -2.17 3.19
C GLN A 83 10.41 -2.25 4.62
N HIS A 84 11.25 -3.24 4.93
CA HIS A 84 11.81 -3.45 6.27
C HIS A 84 12.49 -2.19 6.84
N ALA A 85 13.24 -1.44 6.02
CA ALA A 85 13.93 -0.24 6.47
C ALA A 85 12.97 0.87 6.94
N TYR A 86 11.75 0.92 6.40
CA TYR A 86 10.69 1.81 6.88
C TYR A 86 10.07 1.24 8.18
N LEU A 87 9.66 -0.03 8.16
CA LEU A 87 8.98 -0.67 9.29
C LEU A 87 9.84 -0.71 10.55
N ALA A 88 11.15 -0.91 10.43
CA ALA A 88 12.09 -0.96 11.55
C ALA A 88 12.24 0.39 12.28
N LYS A 89 11.81 1.51 11.67
CA LYS A 89 11.83 2.84 12.30
C LYS A 89 10.56 3.13 13.10
N LEU A 90 9.54 2.29 13.01
CA LEU A 90 8.27 2.48 13.71
C LEU A 90 8.38 1.95 15.13
N THR A 91 7.72 2.64 16.07
CA THR A 91 7.60 2.14 17.45
C THR A 91 6.72 0.89 17.45
N PRO A 92 7.23 -0.27 17.88
CA PRO A 92 6.47 -1.52 17.84
C PRO A 92 5.34 -1.47 18.87
N SER A 93 4.11 -1.57 18.39
CA SER A 93 2.91 -1.71 19.21
C SER A 93 1.83 -2.44 18.42
N LEU A 94 0.85 -3.03 19.12
CA LEU A 94 -0.30 -3.64 18.44
C LEU A 94 -1.04 -2.61 17.56
N LEU A 95 -1.17 -1.37 18.05
CA LEU A 95 -1.85 -0.31 17.32
C LEU A 95 -1.08 0.10 16.05
N THR A 96 0.25 0.19 16.13
CA THR A 96 1.13 0.41 14.96
C THR A 96 0.97 -0.73 13.96
N MET A 97 1.03 -1.99 14.41
CA MET A 97 0.87 -3.16 13.54
C MET A 97 -0.48 -3.16 12.83
N MET A 98 -1.58 -2.89 13.55
CA MET A 98 -2.91 -2.77 12.96
C MET A 98 -2.99 -1.68 11.91
N ARG A 99 -2.40 -0.51 12.19
CA ARG A 99 -2.31 0.61 11.24
C ARG A 99 -1.60 0.18 9.97
N GLU A 100 -0.41 -0.41 10.07
CA GLU A 100 0.38 -0.79 8.90
C GLU A 100 -0.28 -1.91 8.07
N ILE A 101 -0.93 -2.87 8.73
CA ILE A 101 -1.72 -3.91 8.04
C ILE A 101 -2.90 -3.27 7.29
N MET A 102 -3.62 -2.32 7.90
CA MET A 102 -4.73 -1.64 7.23
C MET A 102 -4.26 -0.74 6.09
N LEU A 103 -3.18 0.03 6.31
CA LEU A 103 -2.63 0.98 5.36
C LEU A 103 -2.01 0.27 4.16
N HIS A 104 -1.08 -0.64 4.41
CA HIS A 104 -0.28 -1.28 3.36
C HIS A 104 -0.82 -2.65 2.96
N GLY A 105 -1.23 -3.47 3.91
CA GLY A 105 -1.82 -4.78 3.62
C GLY A 105 -3.18 -4.64 2.93
N GLY A 106 -4.06 -3.79 3.47
CA GLY A 106 -5.38 -3.53 2.91
C GLY A 106 -5.32 -2.91 1.50
N ALA A 107 -4.51 -1.86 1.31
CA ALA A 107 -4.26 -1.29 -0.01
C ALA A 107 -3.60 -2.32 -0.94
N GLY A 108 -2.63 -3.08 -0.40
CA GLY A 108 -1.97 -4.22 -1.01
C GLY A 108 -2.94 -5.17 -1.71
N ILE A 109 -3.90 -5.66 -0.93
CA ILE A 109 -4.94 -6.60 -1.34
C ILE A 109 -5.88 -5.95 -2.37
N LEU A 110 -6.32 -4.71 -2.14
CA LEU A 110 -7.23 -4.00 -3.04
C LEU A 110 -6.63 -3.81 -4.44
N TRP A 111 -5.39 -3.33 -4.53
CA TRP A 111 -4.70 -3.16 -5.81
C TRP A 111 -4.35 -4.52 -6.45
N GLY A 112 -3.96 -5.52 -5.65
CA GLY A 112 -3.78 -6.89 -6.15
C GLY A 112 -5.06 -7.48 -6.77
N TRP A 113 -6.22 -7.21 -6.18
CA TRP A 113 -7.51 -7.60 -6.74
C TRP A 113 -7.83 -6.83 -8.04
N LEU A 114 -7.60 -5.51 -8.09
CA LEU A 114 -7.76 -4.74 -9.33
C LEU A 114 -6.85 -5.27 -10.44
N TYR A 115 -5.59 -5.58 -10.13
CA TYR A 115 -4.66 -6.17 -11.08
C TYR A 115 -5.17 -7.49 -11.63
N TRP A 116 -5.65 -8.39 -10.77
CA TRP A 116 -6.16 -9.69 -11.20
C TRP A 116 -7.43 -9.57 -12.05
N ARG A 117 -8.37 -8.69 -11.69
CA ARG A 117 -9.68 -8.61 -12.34
C ARG A 117 -9.73 -7.66 -13.54
N HIS A 118 -8.88 -6.66 -13.56
CA HIS A 118 -8.95 -5.52 -14.50
C HIS A 118 -7.60 -5.14 -15.11
N GLY A 119 -6.52 -5.83 -14.75
CA GLY A 119 -5.19 -5.63 -15.32
C GLY A 119 -4.39 -4.51 -14.65
N LEU A 120 -3.14 -4.35 -15.11
CA LEU A 120 -2.15 -3.49 -14.46
C LEU A 120 -2.54 -2.02 -14.44
N VAL A 121 -3.11 -1.52 -15.54
CA VAL A 121 -3.55 -0.13 -15.66
C VAL A 121 -4.61 0.21 -14.62
N ALA A 122 -5.57 -0.70 -14.38
CA ALA A 122 -6.60 -0.50 -13.36
C ALA A 122 -6.00 -0.41 -11.95
N SER A 123 -5.01 -1.25 -11.65
CA SER A 123 -4.26 -1.21 -10.39
C SER A 123 -3.54 0.12 -10.19
N MET A 124 -2.81 0.57 -11.23
CA MET A 124 -2.08 1.85 -11.22
C MET A 124 -3.02 3.04 -11.04
N VAL A 125 -4.11 3.09 -11.80
CA VAL A 125 -5.10 4.16 -11.69
C VAL A 125 -5.73 4.18 -10.29
N GLY A 126 -6.09 3.01 -9.74
CA GLY A 126 -6.62 2.91 -8.37
C GLY A 126 -5.63 3.44 -7.32
N HIS A 127 -4.38 2.99 -7.38
CA HIS A 127 -3.35 3.38 -6.42
C HIS A 127 -2.99 4.88 -6.52
N VAL A 128 -2.79 5.40 -7.74
CA VAL A 128 -2.54 6.84 -7.96
C VAL A 128 -3.73 7.68 -7.50
N SER A 129 -4.96 7.23 -7.78
CA SER A 129 -6.19 7.93 -7.33
C SER A 129 -6.29 8.02 -5.81
N ALA A 130 -5.80 7.01 -5.09
CA ALA A 130 -5.73 7.07 -3.63
C ALA A 130 -4.83 8.23 -3.16
N HIS A 131 -3.70 8.48 -3.83
CA HIS A 131 -2.89 9.66 -3.50
C HIS A 131 -3.57 10.97 -3.89
N LEU A 132 -4.24 11.04 -5.03
CA LEU A 132 -5.00 12.24 -5.43
C LEU A 132 -6.06 12.62 -4.39
N ALA A 133 -6.75 11.62 -3.82
CA ALA A 133 -7.76 11.84 -2.79
C ALA A 133 -7.17 12.08 -1.39
N LEU A 134 -6.19 11.28 -0.97
CA LEU A 134 -5.70 11.29 0.41
C LEU A 134 -4.77 12.47 0.71
N GLN A 135 -3.95 12.92 -0.23
CA GLN A 135 -2.94 13.97 0.06
C GLN A 135 -3.55 15.32 0.44
N PRO A 136 -4.63 15.81 -0.21
CA PRO A 136 -5.37 16.99 0.25
C PRO A 136 -6.04 16.77 1.60
N MET A 137 -6.69 15.62 1.80
CA MET A 137 -7.35 15.30 3.07
C MET A 137 -6.37 15.27 4.24
N LEU A 138 -5.17 14.72 4.06
CA LEU A 138 -4.12 14.73 5.06
C LEU A 138 -3.70 16.16 5.40
N GLY A 139 -3.59 17.06 4.41
CA GLY A 139 -3.32 18.47 4.64
C GLY A 139 -4.39 19.16 5.47
N LEU A 140 -5.66 18.84 5.26
CA LEU A 140 -6.77 19.40 6.05
C LEU A 140 -6.81 18.89 7.49
N LEU A 141 -6.37 17.66 7.74
CA LEU A 141 -6.49 16.99 9.05
C LEU A 141 -5.23 17.13 9.91
N PHE A 142 -4.07 17.40 9.31
CA PHE A 142 -2.76 17.44 9.99
C PHE A 142 -1.93 18.69 9.69
N GLY A 143 -2.37 19.52 8.74
CA GLY A 143 -1.74 20.80 8.42
C GLY A 143 -2.20 21.93 9.34
#